data_AF-A0A7C6AUF0-F1
#
_entry.id   AF-A0A7C6AUF0-F1
#
_cell.length_a   1.000
_cell.length_b   1.000
_cell.length_c   1.000
_cell.angle_alpha   90.00
_cell.angle_beta   90.00
_cell.angle_gamma   90.00
#
_symmetry.space_group_name_H-M   'P 1'
#
loop_
_entity.id
_entity.type
_entity.pdbx_description
1 polymer ?
#
loop_
_entity_poly.entity_id
_entity_poly.type
_entity_poly.pdbx_seq_one_letter_code
_entity_poly.pdbx_strand_id
1 'polypeptide(L)'
;TYGNSSGTYDIKFMPTAVKRMELASVFFYPVAGPKMIWQFGELGYDISINYNGRLGIKPAKWDYYENINRKRLYTVTSKLITLKKTEPVFQTSDYSMNVGSAIKTIRWNGTENTVIAIGNFDVVSRNYTVTFPSAGTWYDYFWADSLVLENPSVQITLQPGEYRFYSSKKMNGYGSINIGYESPAGSKKISVFPNPAFDRITVAGSERMKSLRITSLSGNIVIEKFPLSDKVSVDISDLPGGIYFIRVDYKSTSETLRFVKMK
;
A
#
# COMPACT_ATOMS: atom_id res chain seq x y z
N THR A 1 -19.23 4.48 19.69
CA THR A 1 -18.47 3.87 18.57
C THR A 1 -18.24 4.94 17.53
N TYR A 2 -17.13 5.67 17.66
CA TYR A 2 -16.79 6.79 16.77
C TYR A 2 -16.21 6.27 15.46
N GLY A 3 -16.34 7.04 14.38
CA GLY A 3 -15.72 6.74 13.09
C GLY A 3 -16.58 7.23 11.93
N ASN A 4 -15.95 7.96 11.01
CA ASN A 4 -16.61 8.54 9.84
C ASN A 4 -16.75 7.50 8.72
N SER A 5 -17.77 7.67 7.89
CA SER A 5 -17.96 6.93 6.66
C SER A 5 -18.48 7.86 5.57
N SER A 6 -18.27 7.49 4.31
CA SER A 6 -18.88 8.15 3.15
C SER A 6 -19.06 7.15 2.01
N GLY A 7 -20.29 7.03 1.50
CA GLY A 7 -20.64 6.04 0.48
C GLY A 7 -20.24 4.63 0.92
N THR A 8 -19.44 3.95 0.09
CA THR A 8 -18.94 2.59 0.37
C THR A 8 -17.68 2.56 1.24
N TYR A 9 -17.13 3.72 1.63
CA TYR A 9 -15.92 3.80 2.44
C TYR A 9 -16.29 3.99 3.92
N ASP A 10 -16.20 2.91 4.69
CA ASP A 10 -16.43 2.89 6.14
C ASP A 10 -15.16 2.50 6.89
N ILE A 11 -14.66 3.40 7.75
CA ILE A 11 -13.44 3.15 8.54
C ILE A 11 -13.67 2.21 9.73
N LYS A 12 -14.91 1.83 10.02
CA LYS A 12 -15.26 0.79 10.99
C LYS A 12 -15.17 -0.61 10.39
N PHE A 13 -15.24 -0.73 9.06
CA PHE A 13 -15.07 -2.01 8.38
C PHE A 13 -13.61 -2.46 8.48
N MET A 14 -13.36 -3.65 9.06
CA MET A 14 -12.01 -4.09 9.44
C MET A 14 -10.96 -3.96 8.33
N PRO A 15 -11.20 -4.42 7.07
CA PRO A 15 -10.24 -4.23 5.98
C PRO A 15 -9.91 -2.76 5.67
N THR A 16 -10.87 -1.86 5.82
CA THR A 16 -10.66 -0.41 5.67
C THR A 16 -9.93 0.17 6.87
N ALA A 17 -10.29 -0.26 8.08
CA ALA A 17 -9.70 0.19 9.33
C ALA A 17 -8.18 -0.11 9.35
N VAL A 18 -7.77 -1.34 9.05
CA VAL A 18 -6.35 -1.72 9.06
C VAL A 18 -5.55 -1.03 7.96
N LYS A 19 -6.15 -0.70 6.82
CA LYS A 19 -5.51 0.16 5.81
C LYS A 19 -5.35 1.61 6.26
N ARG A 20 -6.32 2.13 7.00
CA ARG A 20 -6.20 3.46 7.60
C ARG A 20 -5.09 3.47 8.67
N MET A 21 -4.90 2.37 9.39
CA MET A 21 -3.74 2.18 10.27
C MET A 21 -2.42 2.05 9.50
N GLU A 22 -2.43 1.42 8.32
CA GLU A 22 -1.27 1.36 7.41
C GLU A 22 -0.87 2.77 6.96
N LEU A 23 -1.84 3.58 6.51
CA LEU A 23 -1.66 5.00 6.23
C LEU A 23 -1.08 5.74 7.46
N ALA A 24 -1.66 5.57 8.65
CA ALA A 24 -1.17 6.24 9.86
C ALA A 24 0.27 5.82 10.20
N SER A 25 0.64 4.57 9.94
CA SER A 25 1.97 4.03 10.17
C SER A 25 3.04 4.76 9.36
N VAL A 26 2.73 5.12 8.11
CA VAL A 26 3.63 5.91 7.22
C VAL A 26 3.97 7.28 7.81
N PHE A 27 3.04 7.88 8.57
CA PHE A 27 3.20 9.17 9.21
C PHE A 27 3.74 9.08 10.65
N PHE A 28 3.82 7.87 11.21
CA PHE A 28 4.24 7.66 12.60
C PHE A 28 5.66 7.11 12.70
N TYR A 29 5.93 5.95 12.09
CA TYR A 29 7.19 5.23 12.32
C TYR A 29 8.43 5.94 11.77
N PRO A 30 8.43 6.49 10.54
CA PRO A 30 9.61 7.15 9.98
C PRO A 30 9.97 8.48 10.65
N VAL A 31 9.05 9.08 11.42
CA VAL A 31 9.33 10.32 12.15
C VAL A 31 10.39 10.08 13.23
N ALA A 32 11.32 11.02 13.37
CA ALA A 32 12.42 10.95 14.32
C ALA A 32 11.93 10.75 15.78
N GLY A 33 12.81 10.22 16.62
CA GLY A 33 12.54 9.93 18.03
C GLY A 33 11.90 8.56 18.31
N PRO A 34 11.84 8.17 19.60
CA PRO A 34 11.35 6.86 20.02
C PRO A 34 9.90 6.64 19.56
N LYS A 35 9.56 5.38 19.27
CA LYS A 35 8.21 4.95 18.86
C LYS A 35 7.84 3.75 19.71
N MET A 36 6.69 3.83 20.36
CA MET A 36 6.14 2.72 21.13
C MET A 36 5.01 2.06 20.35
N ILE A 37 5.04 0.75 20.29
CA ILE A 37 3.99 -0.07 19.70
C ILE A 37 3.27 -0.72 20.87
N TRP A 38 1.97 -0.48 20.98
CA TRP A 38 1.16 -1.20 21.93
C TRP A 38 0.85 -2.60 21.38
N GLN A 39 0.71 -3.58 22.27
CA GLN A 39 0.58 -5.01 21.91
C GLN A 39 -0.33 -5.26 20.70
N PHE A 40 0.20 -5.99 19.71
CA PHE A 40 -0.47 -6.33 18.44
C PHE A 40 -0.98 -5.11 17.63
N GLY A 41 -0.52 -3.90 17.93
CA GLY A 41 -0.92 -2.67 17.23
C GLY A 41 -0.55 -2.70 15.74
N GLU A 42 0.57 -3.32 15.42
CA GLU A 42 1.04 -3.62 14.05
C GLU A 42 0.17 -4.64 13.30
N LEU A 43 -0.79 -5.27 13.98
CA LEU A 43 -1.79 -6.18 13.42
C LEU A 43 -3.22 -5.64 13.54
N GLY A 44 -3.38 -4.39 13.98
CA GLY A 44 -4.68 -3.75 14.06
C GLY A 44 -5.47 -4.13 15.30
N TYR A 45 -4.83 -4.27 16.47
CA TYR A 45 -5.51 -4.71 17.69
C TYR A 45 -6.75 -3.88 18.02
N ASP A 46 -7.88 -4.55 18.11
CA ASP A 46 -9.24 -3.99 18.21
C ASP A 46 -9.92 -4.31 19.54
N ILE A 47 -9.24 -5.02 20.46
CA ILE A 47 -9.77 -5.26 21.79
C ILE A 47 -9.67 -3.96 22.60
N SER A 48 -10.80 -3.56 23.18
CA SER A 48 -10.94 -2.35 23.97
C SER A 48 -9.94 -2.30 25.13
N ILE A 49 -9.42 -1.10 25.41
CA ILE A 49 -8.64 -0.82 26.61
C ILE A 49 -9.38 -1.21 27.90
N ASN A 50 -10.71 -1.19 27.89
CA ASN A 50 -11.55 -1.53 29.03
C ASN A 50 -11.82 -3.05 29.17
N TYR A 51 -11.36 -3.90 28.25
CA TYR A 51 -11.48 -5.36 28.38
C TYR A 51 -10.75 -5.83 29.64
N ASN A 52 -11.45 -6.52 30.54
CA ASN A 52 -10.95 -6.89 31.88
C ASN A 52 -10.45 -5.70 32.72
N GLY A 53 -10.96 -4.49 32.49
CA GLY A 53 -10.49 -3.27 33.12
C GLY A 53 -9.22 -2.69 32.47
N ARG A 54 -8.93 -1.41 32.73
CA ARG A 54 -7.84 -0.66 32.05
C ARG A 54 -6.46 -1.28 32.26
N LEU A 55 -6.22 -1.84 33.44
CA LEU A 55 -4.96 -2.49 33.83
C LEU A 55 -5.01 -4.02 33.72
N GLY A 56 -6.16 -4.59 33.33
CA GLY A 56 -6.30 -6.04 33.22
C GLY A 56 -5.55 -6.62 32.02
N ILE A 57 -5.15 -7.88 32.16
CA ILE A 57 -4.49 -8.65 31.11
C ILE A 57 -5.40 -8.73 29.88
N LYS A 58 -4.85 -8.38 28.73
CA LYS A 58 -5.53 -8.40 27.43
C LYS A 58 -5.21 -9.70 26.69
N PRO A 59 -6.15 -10.26 25.92
CA PRO A 59 -5.94 -11.53 25.24
C PRO A 59 -4.88 -11.40 24.15
N ALA A 60 -4.00 -12.39 24.04
CA ALA A 60 -3.10 -12.50 22.91
C ALA A 60 -3.91 -12.80 21.63
N LYS A 61 -3.53 -12.19 20.51
CA LYS A 61 -4.24 -12.30 19.23
C LYS A 61 -3.32 -12.80 18.11
N TRP A 62 -2.71 -13.95 18.34
CA TRP A 62 -1.84 -14.60 17.35
C TRP A 62 -2.61 -15.04 16.10
N ASP A 63 -3.91 -15.29 16.22
CA ASP A 63 -4.85 -15.53 15.11
C ASP A 63 -4.87 -14.38 14.09
N TYR A 64 -4.46 -13.17 14.47
CA TYR A 64 -4.44 -12.03 13.54
C TYR A 64 -3.45 -12.19 12.39
N TYR A 65 -2.43 -13.03 12.56
CA TYR A 65 -1.48 -13.33 11.48
C TYR A 65 -2.11 -14.11 10.32
N GLU A 66 -3.22 -14.81 10.56
CA GLU A 66 -3.95 -15.56 9.53
C GLU A 66 -4.77 -14.63 8.62
N ASN A 67 -5.10 -13.43 9.10
CA ASN A 67 -5.82 -12.45 8.30
C ASN A 67 -4.86 -11.69 7.37
N ILE A 68 -5.07 -11.81 6.06
CA ILE A 68 -4.20 -11.19 5.05
C ILE A 68 -4.09 -9.66 5.18
N ASN A 69 -5.17 -8.97 5.55
CA ASN A 69 -5.16 -7.52 5.68
C ASN A 69 -4.37 -7.07 6.92
N ARG A 70 -4.46 -7.82 8.02
CA ARG A 70 -3.65 -7.58 9.22
C ARG A 70 -2.18 -7.90 8.98
N LYS A 71 -1.89 -9.03 8.32
CA LYS A 71 -0.52 -9.39 7.92
C LYS A 71 0.12 -8.33 7.02
N ARG A 72 -0.67 -7.71 6.14
CA ARG A 72 -0.20 -6.57 5.33
C ARG A 72 0.22 -5.38 6.21
N LEU A 73 -0.60 -5.00 7.18
CA LEU A 73 -0.27 -3.91 8.13
C LEU A 73 1.04 -4.21 8.87
N TYR A 74 1.22 -5.45 9.31
CA TYR A 74 2.46 -5.91 9.93
C TYR A 74 3.66 -5.75 8.99
N THR A 75 3.55 -6.21 7.73
CA THR A 75 4.62 -6.11 6.73
C THR A 75 4.99 -4.66 6.45
N VAL A 76 4.01 -3.77 6.28
CA VAL A 76 4.26 -2.35 6.05
C VAL A 76 4.90 -1.69 7.27
N THR A 77 4.39 -1.98 8.47
CA THR A 77 4.96 -1.48 9.74
C THR A 77 6.42 -1.91 9.89
N SER A 78 6.71 -3.20 9.68
CA SER A 78 8.07 -3.74 9.74
C SER A 78 9.01 -3.04 8.74
N LYS A 79 8.57 -2.84 7.49
CA LYS A 79 9.34 -2.09 6.48
C LYS A 79 9.62 -0.66 6.89
N LEU A 80 8.64 0.07 7.38
CA LEU A 80 8.80 1.46 7.82
C LEU A 80 9.81 1.56 8.97
N ILE A 81 9.77 0.62 9.92
CA ILE A 81 10.73 0.56 11.03
C ILE A 81 12.13 0.21 10.51
N THR A 82 12.24 -0.73 9.57
CA THR A 82 13.52 -1.05 8.92
C THR A 82 14.10 0.18 8.22
N LEU A 83 13.29 0.86 7.39
CA LEU A 83 13.70 2.10 6.73
C LEU A 83 14.20 3.15 7.72
N LYS A 84 13.45 3.39 8.81
CA LYS A 84 13.86 4.31 9.88
C LYS A 84 15.26 3.97 10.44
N LYS A 85 15.59 2.68 10.55
CA LYS A 85 16.87 2.20 11.07
C LYS A 85 18.00 2.24 10.03
N THR A 86 17.69 2.00 8.75
CA THR A 86 18.70 1.76 7.71
C THR A 86 18.94 2.94 6.80
N GLU A 87 17.95 3.82 6.60
CA GLU A 87 18.05 4.96 5.69
C GLU A 87 18.34 6.25 6.49
N PRO A 88 19.51 6.90 6.29
CA PRO A 88 19.90 8.09 7.06
C PRO A 88 18.93 9.27 6.95
N VAL A 89 18.16 9.35 5.86
CA VAL A 89 17.16 10.41 5.64
C VAL A 89 16.13 10.52 6.77
N PHE A 90 15.81 9.43 7.47
CA PHE A 90 14.85 9.45 8.59
C PHE A 90 15.45 9.89 9.93
N GLN A 91 16.77 10.15 9.97
CA GLN A 91 17.47 10.72 11.13
C GLN A 91 17.78 12.21 10.94
N THR A 92 17.39 12.79 9.80
CA THR A 92 17.60 14.22 9.52
C THR A 92 16.84 15.11 10.50
N SER A 93 17.43 16.26 10.84
CA SER A 93 16.74 17.37 11.51
C SER A 93 16.02 18.29 10.52
N ASP A 94 16.34 18.23 9.23
CA ASP A 94 15.68 19.00 8.17
C ASP A 94 14.48 18.21 7.63
N TYR A 95 13.33 18.41 8.27
CA TYR A 95 12.06 17.87 7.83
C TYR A 95 10.93 18.87 8.06
N SER A 96 9.85 18.72 7.29
CA SER A 96 8.64 19.52 7.41
C SER A 96 7.42 18.62 7.44
N MET A 97 6.40 19.03 8.21
CA MET A 97 5.17 18.27 8.36
C MET A 97 3.97 19.20 8.22
N ASN A 98 3.04 18.84 7.34
CA ASN A 98 1.69 19.42 7.32
C ASN A 98 0.70 18.31 7.68
N VAL A 99 0.36 18.23 8.96
CA VAL A 99 -0.48 17.15 9.51
C VAL A 99 -1.77 17.65 10.14
N GLY A 100 -2.13 18.92 9.91
CA GLY A 100 -3.36 19.53 10.44
C GLY A 100 -4.60 19.26 9.59
N SER A 101 -4.44 19.04 8.29
CA SER A 101 -5.55 18.91 7.34
C SER A 101 -5.94 17.44 7.04
N ALA A 102 -6.97 17.24 6.22
CA ALA A 102 -7.41 15.92 5.75
C ALA A 102 -6.35 15.25 4.87
N ILE A 103 -5.70 16.02 3.99
CA ILE A 103 -4.45 15.58 3.36
C ILE A 103 -3.30 15.91 4.29
N LYS A 104 -2.46 14.93 4.58
CA LYS A 104 -1.26 15.12 5.38
C LYS A 104 -0.03 14.89 4.53
N THR A 105 1.01 15.67 4.78
CA THR A 105 2.32 15.51 4.15
C THR A 105 3.45 15.56 5.17
N ILE A 106 4.51 14.80 4.90
CA ILE A 106 5.80 14.94 5.56
C ILE A 106 6.88 14.89 4.49
N ARG A 107 7.85 15.80 4.56
CA ARG A 107 9.06 15.78 3.74
C ARG A 107 10.28 15.68 4.65
N TRP A 108 11.15 14.71 4.39
CA TRP A 108 12.47 14.57 5.01
C TRP A 108 13.55 14.89 3.98
N ASN A 109 14.38 15.87 4.29
CA ASN A 109 15.51 16.26 3.46
C ASN A 109 16.79 15.63 4.03
N GLY A 110 17.31 14.62 3.35
CA GLY A 110 18.64 14.06 3.61
C GLY A 110 19.67 14.58 2.62
N THR A 111 20.94 14.28 2.87
CA THR A 111 22.06 14.69 2.00
C THR A 111 22.03 14.00 0.64
N GLU A 112 21.70 12.71 0.59
CA GLU A 112 21.68 11.91 -0.65
C GLU A 112 20.27 11.54 -1.13
N ASN A 113 19.26 11.73 -0.29
CA ASN A 113 17.91 11.27 -0.55
C ASN A 113 16.91 12.23 0.08
N THR A 114 15.83 12.51 -0.62
CA THR A 114 14.67 13.23 -0.10
C THR A 114 13.48 12.29 -0.15
N VAL A 115 12.70 12.26 0.92
CA VAL A 115 11.51 11.41 1.03
C VAL A 115 10.29 12.28 1.28
N ILE A 116 9.18 11.97 0.60
CA ILE A 116 7.89 12.65 0.75
C ILE A 116 6.80 11.61 1.02
N ALA A 117 6.17 11.70 2.19
CA ALA A 117 4.95 10.98 2.52
C ALA A 117 3.74 11.88 2.27
N ILE A 118 2.70 11.31 1.66
CA ILE A 118 1.44 12.01 1.36
C ILE A 118 0.30 11.04 1.63
N GLY A 119 -0.77 11.50 2.28
CA GLY A 119 -1.85 10.61 2.68
C GLY A 119 -3.18 11.32 2.79
N ASN A 120 -4.23 10.68 2.29
CA ASN A 120 -5.60 11.14 2.43
C ASN A 120 -6.27 10.49 3.66
N PHE A 121 -6.33 11.24 4.75
CA PHE A 121 -7.01 10.85 5.99
C PHE A 121 -8.51 11.16 5.96
N ASP A 122 -9.06 11.64 4.85
CA ASP A 122 -10.50 11.81 4.71
C ASP A 122 -11.22 10.47 4.46
N VAL A 123 -12.55 10.53 4.38
CA VAL A 123 -13.42 9.46 3.89
C VAL A 123 -13.90 9.71 2.45
N VAL A 124 -13.46 10.81 1.83
CA VAL A 124 -13.75 11.19 0.43
C VAL A 124 -12.47 11.44 -0.37
N SER A 125 -12.56 11.37 -1.69
CA SER A 125 -11.42 11.67 -2.57
C SER A 125 -11.04 13.14 -2.50
N ARG A 126 -9.73 13.43 -2.61
CA ARG A 126 -9.18 14.77 -2.51
C ARG A 126 -8.11 14.99 -3.58
N ASN A 127 -8.13 16.18 -4.18
CA ASN A 127 -7.05 16.66 -5.03
C ASN A 127 -6.05 17.43 -4.18
N TYR A 128 -4.76 17.23 -4.44
CA TYR A 128 -3.70 17.92 -3.71
C TYR A 128 -2.53 18.20 -4.64
N THR A 129 -2.00 19.42 -4.56
CA THR A 129 -0.79 19.81 -5.31
C THR A 129 0.42 19.54 -4.44
N VAL A 130 1.30 18.68 -4.93
CA VAL A 130 2.56 18.31 -4.29
C VAL A 130 3.69 19.04 -4.98
N THR A 131 4.50 19.75 -4.21
CA THR A 131 5.72 20.38 -4.71
C THR A 131 6.93 19.58 -4.25
N PHE A 132 7.56 18.91 -5.21
CA PHE A 132 8.82 18.21 -5.05
C PHE A 132 9.98 19.22 -5.08
N PRO A 133 11.11 18.96 -4.38
CA PRO A 133 12.28 19.84 -4.40
C PRO A 133 12.89 20.05 -5.79
N SER A 134 12.78 19.05 -6.67
CA SER A 134 13.31 19.08 -8.02
C SER A 134 12.46 18.24 -8.98
N ALA A 135 12.51 18.60 -10.25
CA ALA A 135 12.09 17.73 -11.34
C ALA A 135 12.96 16.46 -11.40
N GLY A 136 12.53 15.44 -12.14
CA GLY A 136 13.21 14.15 -12.31
C GLY A 136 12.38 12.96 -11.84
N THR A 137 13.04 11.82 -11.69
CA THR A 137 12.40 10.54 -11.34
C THR A 137 12.31 10.36 -9.82
N TRP A 138 11.09 10.15 -9.34
CA TRP A 138 10.78 9.83 -7.95
C TRP A 138 10.24 8.41 -7.85
N TYR A 139 10.67 7.68 -6.82
CA TYR A 139 10.39 6.27 -6.65
C TYR A 139 9.36 6.06 -5.54
N ASP A 140 8.22 5.44 -5.85
CA ASP A 140 7.24 5.03 -4.84
C ASP A 140 7.71 3.74 -4.14
N TYR A 141 8.12 3.88 -2.88
CA TYR A 141 8.73 2.81 -2.11
C TYR A 141 7.87 1.54 -2.03
N PHE A 142 6.55 1.68 -1.91
CA PHE A 142 5.69 0.54 -1.62
C PHE A 142 5.24 -0.19 -2.89
N TRP A 143 5.19 0.51 -4.01
CA TRP A 143 4.44 0.05 -5.18
C TRP A 143 5.29 -0.32 -6.39
N ALA A 144 6.63 -0.30 -6.24
CA ALA A 144 7.58 -0.61 -7.30
C ALA A 144 7.45 0.33 -8.52
N ASP A 145 6.89 1.52 -8.32
CA ASP A 145 6.46 2.46 -9.36
C ASP A 145 7.27 3.75 -9.32
N SER A 146 7.40 4.44 -10.44
CA SER A 146 8.18 5.69 -10.53
C SER A 146 7.37 6.80 -11.18
N LEU A 147 7.46 7.99 -10.60
CA LEU A 147 6.89 9.22 -11.12
C LEU A 147 7.99 10.04 -11.79
N VAL A 148 7.87 10.27 -13.10
CA VAL A 148 8.78 11.17 -13.83
C VAL A 148 8.15 12.55 -13.88
N LEU A 149 8.83 13.53 -13.30
CA LEU A 149 8.35 14.91 -13.21
C LEU A 149 9.15 15.82 -14.14
N GLU A 150 8.46 16.45 -15.08
CA GLU A 150 9.01 17.58 -15.86
C GLU A 150 8.93 18.89 -15.05
N ASN A 151 7.87 19.02 -14.24
CA ASN A 151 7.66 20.15 -13.33
C ASN A 151 7.66 19.66 -11.88
N PRO A 152 8.33 20.36 -10.95
CA PRO A 152 8.38 19.96 -9.55
C PRO A 152 7.02 20.02 -8.84
N SER A 153 6.06 20.78 -9.37
CA SER A 153 4.69 20.84 -8.83
C SER A 153 3.74 19.99 -9.66
N VAL A 154 3.11 19.00 -9.03
CA VAL A 154 2.16 18.07 -9.67
C VAL A 154 0.87 17.98 -8.85
N GLN A 155 -0.26 17.98 -9.54
CA GLN A 155 -1.55 17.71 -8.91
C GLN A 155 -1.79 16.20 -8.88
N ILE A 156 -2.06 15.65 -7.70
CA ILE A 156 -2.44 14.25 -7.51
C ILE A 156 -3.84 14.14 -6.93
N THR A 157 -4.57 13.14 -7.38
CA THR A 157 -5.85 12.75 -6.78
C THR A 157 -5.59 11.56 -5.87
N LEU A 158 -6.03 11.64 -4.61
CA LEU A 158 -5.92 10.56 -3.64
C LEU A 158 -7.31 10.05 -3.25
N GLN A 159 -7.54 8.76 -3.38
CA GLN A 159 -8.74 8.11 -2.85
C GLN A 159 -8.73 8.10 -1.30
N PRO A 160 -9.89 7.88 -0.65
CA PRO A 160 -9.95 7.77 0.81
C PRO A 160 -8.97 6.69 1.32
N GLY A 161 -8.12 7.05 2.28
CA GLY A 161 -7.12 6.15 2.84
C GLY A 161 -5.90 5.88 1.94
N GLU A 162 -5.85 6.45 0.74
CA GLU A 162 -4.70 6.31 -0.15
C GLU A 162 -3.51 7.13 0.37
N TYR A 163 -2.31 6.60 0.15
CA TYR A 163 -1.07 7.25 0.48
C TYR A 163 0.02 6.98 -0.57
N ARG A 164 0.99 7.87 -0.62
CA ARG A 164 2.18 7.79 -1.48
C ARG A 164 3.42 8.03 -0.62
N PHE A 165 4.50 7.31 -0.94
CA PHE A 165 5.77 7.42 -0.23
C PHE A 165 6.91 7.46 -1.25
N TYR A 166 7.20 8.69 -1.71
CA TYR A 166 8.16 8.93 -2.77
C TYR A 166 9.55 9.18 -2.21
N SER A 167 10.57 8.67 -2.90
CA SER A 167 11.96 8.98 -2.62
C SER A 167 12.72 9.38 -3.89
N SER A 168 13.67 10.31 -3.78
CA SER A 168 14.51 10.71 -4.92
C SER A 168 15.56 9.65 -5.29
N LYS A 169 15.89 8.75 -4.34
CA LYS A 169 16.76 7.59 -4.52
C LYS A 169 15.98 6.29 -4.30
N LYS A 170 16.32 5.24 -5.03
CA LYS A 170 15.73 3.90 -4.82
C LYS A 170 16.24 3.29 -3.51
N MET A 171 15.39 3.23 -2.49
CA MET A 171 15.72 2.68 -1.16
C MET A 171 15.62 1.15 -1.10
N ASN A 172 16.28 0.52 -0.13
CA ASN A 172 16.28 -0.93 0.01
C ASN A 172 14.88 -1.50 0.34
N GLY A 173 14.47 -2.57 -0.37
CA GLY A 173 13.13 -3.15 -0.23
C GLY A 173 12.02 -2.39 -0.98
N TYR A 174 12.42 -1.53 -1.92
CA TYR A 174 11.54 -0.89 -2.89
C TYR A 174 10.65 -1.91 -3.61
N GLY A 175 9.35 -1.63 -3.64
CA GLY A 175 8.36 -2.42 -4.35
C GLY A 175 8.06 -3.79 -3.74
N SER A 176 8.55 -4.09 -2.53
CA SER A 176 8.50 -5.44 -1.98
C SER A 176 7.45 -5.63 -0.88
N ILE A 177 6.21 -5.13 -1.02
CA ILE A 177 5.11 -5.57 -0.13
C ILE A 177 4.70 -7.00 -0.54
N ASN A 178 5.51 -7.99 -0.17
CA ASN A 178 5.19 -9.39 -0.35
C ASN A 178 4.33 -9.85 0.85
N ILE A 179 3.02 -9.85 0.69
CA ILE A 179 2.09 -10.30 1.73
C ILE A 179 1.94 -11.82 1.63
N GLY A 180 3.00 -12.55 1.97
CA GLY A 180 2.91 -13.98 2.27
C GLY A 180 2.83 -14.95 1.10
N TYR A 181 3.33 -14.60 -0.08
CA TYR A 181 4.02 -15.61 -0.90
C TYR A 181 5.47 -15.16 -1.00
N GLU A 182 6.37 -15.94 -0.39
CA GLU A 182 7.74 -16.01 -0.88
C GLU A 182 7.62 -16.45 -2.34
N SER A 183 7.80 -15.51 -3.26
CA SER A 183 8.36 -15.91 -4.54
C SER A 183 9.78 -16.36 -4.18
N PRO A 184 10.14 -17.64 -4.36
CA PRO A 184 11.53 -18.03 -4.26
C PRO A 184 12.34 -17.06 -5.12
N ALA A 185 13.48 -16.61 -4.60
CA ALA A 185 14.38 -15.74 -5.33
C ALA A 185 14.68 -16.35 -6.71
N GLY A 186 14.10 -15.78 -7.78
CA GLY A 186 14.32 -16.23 -9.15
C GLY A 186 13.05 -16.23 -10.00
N SER A 187 12.99 -15.28 -10.94
CA SER A 187 12.02 -15.10 -12.04
C SER A 187 10.64 -14.49 -11.70
N LYS A 188 10.43 -13.24 -12.13
CA LYS A 188 9.09 -12.74 -12.46
C LYS A 188 8.58 -13.56 -13.65
N LYS A 189 7.66 -14.50 -13.44
CA LYS A 189 7.11 -15.33 -14.53
C LYS A 189 5.83 -14.76 -15.12
N ILE A 190 5.20 -13.81 -14.46
CA ILE A 190 3.97 -13.15 -14.94
C ILE A 190 4.20 -11.69 -15.35
N SER A 191 3.49 -11.26 -16.39
CA SER A 191 3.42 -9.89 -16.88
C SER A 191 1.97 -9.51 -17.19
N VAL A 192 1.61 -8.25 -16.94
CA VAL A 192 0.28 -7.69 -17.25
C VAL A 192 0.44 -6.41 -18.04
N PHE A 193 -0.19 -6.34 -19.21
CA PHE A 193 -0.10 -5.21 -20.12
C PHE A 193 -1.39 -5.03 -20.94
N PRO A 194 -1.77 -3.80 -21.31
CA PRO A 194 -1.13 -2.56 -20.89
C PRO A 194 -1.36 -2.30 -19.38
N ASN A 195 -0.47 -1.53 -18.76
CA ASN A 195 -0.66 -1.03 -17.40
C ASN A 195 -0.06 0.39 -17.36
N PRO A 196 -0.86 1.46 -17.29
CA PRO A 196 -2.32 1.48 -17.10
C PRO A 196 -3.16 0.91 -18.25
N ALA A 197 -4.37 0.43 -17.96
CA ALA A 197 -5.29 -0.21 -18.90
C ALA A 197 -6.65 0.49 -18.96
N PHE A 198 -7.27 0.51 -20.13
CA PHE A 198 -8.65 0.99 -20.31
C PHE A 198 -9.61 -0.18 -20.27
N ASP A 199 -9.85 -0.88 -21.37
CA ASP A 199 -10.93 -1.87 -21.41
C ASP A 199 -10.45 -3.31 -21.27
N ARG A 200 -9.16 -3.54 -21.48
CA ARG A 200 -8.61 -4.89 -21.56
C ARG A 200 -7.19 -4.95 -21.06
N ILE A 201 -6.87 -6.05 -20.39
CA ILE A 201 -5.51 -6.43 -20.04
C ILE A 201 -5.18 -7.78 -20.65
N THR A 202 -3.91 -7.97 -20.97
CA THR A 202 -3.29 -9.24 -21.31
C THR A 202 -2.42 -9.67 -20.16
N VAL A 203 -2.58 -10.91 -19.76
CA VAL A 203 -1.87 -11.53 -18.66
C VAL A 203 -1.09 -12.68 -19.28
N ALA A 204 0.24 -12.57 -19.27
CA ALA A 204 1.13 -13.57 -19.82
C ALA A 204 2.00 -14.13 -18.70
N GLY A 205 1.95 -15.45 -18.53
CA GLY A 205 2.73 -16.24 -17.59
C GLY A 205 3.77 -17.07 -18.34
N SER A 206 4.82 -17.51 -17.67
CA SER A 206 5.80 -18.44 -18.26
C SER A 206 5.29 -19.89 -18.32
N GLU A 207 4.14 -20.17 -17.70
CA GLU A 207 3.56 -21.50 -17.55
C GLU A 207 2.03 -21.42 -17.70
N ARG A 208 1.38 -22.57 -17.88
CA ARG A 208 -0.08 -22.66 -18.04
C ARG A 208 -0.79 -22.32 -16.73
N MET A 209 -1.61 -21.27 -16.75
CA MET A 209 -2.35 -20.77 -15.58
C MET A 209 -3.52 -21.69 -15.25
N LYS A 210 -3.64 -22.10 -13.98
CA LYS A 210 -4.79 -22.87 -13.48
C LYS A 210 -5.98 -21.94 -13.21
N SER A 211 -5.74 -20.87 -12.46
CA SER A 211 -6.74 -19.86 -12.15
C SER A 211 -6.14 -18.46 -12.18
N LEU A 212 -7.00 -17.49 -12.45
CA LEU A 212 -6.70 -16.07 -12.48
C LEU A 212 -7.82 -15.36 -11.72
N ARG A 213 -7.46 -14.58 -10.70
CA ARG A 213 -8.38 -13.76 -9.92
C ARG A 213 -7.93 -12.31 -9.96
N ILE A 214 -8.85 -11.41 -10.25
CA ILE A 214 -8.66 -9.98 -10.10
C ILE A 214 -9.41 -9.54 -8.85
N THR A 215 -8.70 -8.82 -7.99
CA THR A 215 -9.18 -8.37 -6.70
C THR A 215 -9.04 -6.85 -6.65
N SER A 216 -10.09 -6.16 -6.21
CA SER A 216 -10.04 -4.72 -5.98
C SER A 216 -9.06 -4.37 -4.85
N LEU A 217 -8.71 -3.10 -4.71
CA LEU A 217 -7.94 -2.65 -3.54
C LEU A 217 -8.58 -3.14 -2.23
N SER A 218 -9.92 -3.12 -2.11
CA SER A 218 -10.68 -3.55 -0.91
C SER A 218 -10.63 -5.06 -0.60
N GLY A 219 -10.04 -5.88 -1.47
CA GLY A 219 -9.97 -7.34 -1.25
C GLY A 219 -11.14 -8.11 -1.86
N ASN A 220 -12.06 -7.43 -2.55
CA ASN A 220 -13.18 -8.07 -3.23
C ASN A 220 -12.70 -8.69 -4.53
N ILE A 221 -12.97 -9.98 -4.76
CA ILE A 221 -12.73 -10.62 -6.06
C ILE A 221 -13.76 -10.04 -7.04
N VAL A 222 -13.28 -9.37 -8.07
CA VAL A 222 -14.12 -8.73 -9.11
C VAL A 222 -14.19 -9.57 -10.37
N ILE A 223 -13.15 -10.35 -10.68
CA ILE A 223 -13.12 -11.27 -11.83
C ILE A 223 -12.40 -12.54 -11.40
N GLU A 224 -12.92 -13.70 -11.82
CA GLU A 224 -12.25 -14.99 -11.68
C GLU A 224 -12.36 -15.77 -13.00
N LYS A 225 -11.25 -16.38 -13.43
CA LYS A 225 -11.16 -17.18 -14.65
C LYS A 225 -10.29 -18.41 -14.42
N PHE A 226 -10.49 -19.43 -15.25
CA PHE A 226 -9.69 -20.67 -15.31
C PHE A 226 -9.14 -20.84 -16.72
N PRO A 227 -8.13 -20.04 -17.13
CA PRO A 227 -7.77 -19.90 -18.53
C PRO A 227 -7.20 -21.18 -19.14
N LEU A 228 -6.52 -22.00 -18.32
CA LEU A 228 -5.75 -23.15 -18.78
C LEU A 228 -4.87 -22.75 -19.98
N SER A 229 -4.22 -21.60 -19.91
CA SER A 229 -3.32 -21.07 -20.95
C SER A 229 -2.21 -20.28 -20.27
N ASP A 230 -1.08 -20.14 -20.95
CA ASP A 230 0.04 -19.27 -20.55
C ASP A 230 -0.21 -17.79 -20.91
N LYS A 231 -1.21 -17.49 -21.74
CA LYS A 231 -1.60 -16.13 -22.09
C LYS A 231 -3.11 -15.99 -22.13
N VAL A 232 -3.65 -15.00 -21.43
CA VAL A 232 -5.08 -14.74 -21.38
C VAL A 232 -5.37 -13.25 -21.49
N SER A 233 -6.40 -12.93 -22.27
CA SER A 233 -6.94 -11.59 -22.34
C SER A 233 -8.18 -11.47 -21.45
N VAL A 234 -8.22 -10.43 -20.63
CA VAL A 234 -9.28 -10.19 -19.66
C VAL A 234 -9.90 -8.83 -19.95
N ASP A 235 -11.21 -8.85 -20.19
CA ASP A 235 -12.02 -7.64 -20.28
C ASP A 235 -12.22 -7.07 -18.87
N ILE A 236 -11.96 -5.77 -18.73
CA ILE A 236 -12.05 -5.00 -17.50
C ILE A 236 -12.84 -3.70 -17.71
N SER A 237 -13.56 -3.57 -18.83
CA SER A 237 -14.35 -2.37 -19.17
C SER A 237 -15.37 -2.00 -18.08
N ASP A 238 -16.02 -2.99 -17.48
CA ASP A 238 -17.00 -2.81 -16.39
C ASP A 238 -16.37 -2.45 -15.03
N LEU A 239 -15.05 -2.53 -14.90
CA LEU A 239 -14.38 -2.20 -13.64
C LEU A 239 -14.25 -0.68 -13.48
N PRO A 240 -14.64 -0.10 -12.33
CA PRO A 240 -14.38 1.30 -12.04
C PRO A 240 -12.88 1.63 -12.12
N GLY A 241 -12.56 2.85 -12.53
CA GLY A 241 -11.18 3.36 -12.50
C GLY A 241 -10.56 3.22 -11.12
N GLY A 242 -9.38 2.61 -11.03
CA GLY A 242 -8.77 2.28 -9.75
C GLY A 242 -7.65 1.24 -9.84
N ILE A 243 -7.17 0.83 -8.67
CA ILE A 243 -6.08 -0.15 -8.53
C ILE A 243 -6.65 -1.53 -8.29
N TYR A 244 -6.13 -2.50 -9.05
CA TYR A 244 -6.50 -3.91 -8.96
C TYR A 244 -5.26 -4.79 -8.82
N PHE A 245 -5.44 -5.93 -8.15
CA PHE A 245 -4.43 -6.98 -8.05
C PHE A 245 -4.90 -8.20 -8.82
N ILE A 246 -4.04 -8.74 -9.66
CA ILE A 246 -4.27 -9.98 -10.35
C ILE A 246 -3.40 -11.07 -9.76
N ARG A 247 -4.05 -12.09 -9.21
CA ARG A 247 -3.43 -13.31 -8.72
C ARG A 247 -3.60 -14.41 -9.75
N VAL A 248 -2.50 -15.06 -10.12
CA VAL A 248 -2.50 -16.24 -10.98
C VAL A 248 -1.96 -17.40 -10.17
N ASP A 249 -2.73 -18.49 -10.13
CA ASP A 249 -2.30 -19.74 -9.51
C ASP A 249 -1.87 -20.72 -10.61
N TYR A 250 -0.67 -21.28 -10.49
CA TYR A 250 -0.12 -22.34 -11.31
C TYR A 250 -0.31 -23.70 -10.59
N LYS A 251 0.38 -24.76 -11.05
CA LYS A 251 0.31 -26.09 -10.41
C LYS A 251 0.82 -26.09 -8.96
N SER A 252 1.93 -25.40 -8.70
CA SER A 252 2.62 -25.42 -7.39
C SER A 252 2.90 -24.03 -6.83
N THR A 253 2.79 -22.97 -7.63
CA THR A 253 3.10 -21.60 -7.23
C THR A 253 1.92 -20.68 -7.52
N SER A 254 1.91 -19.52 -6.89
CA SER A 254 1.01 -18.43 -7.25
C SER A 254 1.76 -17.12 -7.29
N GLU A 255 1.43 -16.28 -8.27
CA GLU A 255 2.04 -14.97 -8.43
C GLU A 255 0.95 -13.90 -8.42
N THR A 256 1.30 -12.71 -7.94
CA THR A 256 0.37 -11.58 -7.88
C THR A 256 1.01 -10.33 -8.47
N LEU A 257 0.31 -9.66 -9.37
CA LEU A 257 0.70 -8.37 -9.94
C LEU A 257 -0.37 -7.31 -9.68
N ARG A 258 0.04 -6.05 -9.75
CA ARG A 258 -0.88 -4.90 -9.70
C ARG A 258 -1.05 -4.33 -11.11
N PHE A 259 -2.25 -3.90 -11.45
CA PHE A 259 -2.50 -3.03 -12.60
C PHE A 259 -3.46 -1.90 -12.26
N VAL A 260 -3.40 -0.81 -13.04
CA VAL A 260 -4.24 0.38 -12.90
C VAL A 260 -5.26 0.38 -14.02
N LYS A 261 -6.55 0.43 -13.69
CA LYS A 261 -7.66 0.66 -14.63
C LYS A 261 -7.92 2.17 -14.70
N MET A 262 -7.82 2.72 -15.90
CA MET A 262 -8.22 4.09 -16.23
C MET A 262 -9.72 4.13 -16.50
N LYS A 263 -10.36 5.28 -16.27
CA LYS A 263 -11.74 5.48 -16.69
C LYS A 263 -11.85 5.44 -18.21
#